data_AF-A0A1F6E7N2-F1
#
_entry.id   AF-A0A1F6E7N2-F1
#
_cell.length_a   1.000
_cell.length_b   1.000
_cell.length_c   1.000
_cell.angle_alpha   90.00
_cell.angle_beta   90.00
_cell.angle_gamma   90.00
#
_symmetry.space_group_name_H-M   'P 1'
#
loop_
_entity.id
_entity.type
_entity.pdbx_description
1 polymer ?
#
loop_
_entity_poly.entity_id
_entity_poly.type
_entity_poly.pdbx_seq_one_letter_code
_entity_poly.pdbx_strand_id
1 'polypeptide(L)'
;MDSAALGSLFTQAPVDWFIIGAVILAVALDALRSGTNRACALTLALPAVLMLFSASLREVSLGSLSIQLSSPMLRAIIFGALLIAIYLLIRRMFGSYDENGAGFMNATVAGIATVVVLITVWLQVPELQSVWHFGPTVQNIFNELYGLWWILGAYAALAFARS
;
A
#
# COMPACT_ATOMS: atom_id res chain seq x y z
N MET A 1 -16.21 8.90 30.55
CA MET A 1 -15.34 8.84 29.36
C MET A 1 -14.09 9.64 29.70
N ASP A 2 -12.97 8.96 29.96
CA ASP A 2 -11.74 9.58 30.44
C ASP A 2 -11.13 10.51 29.39
N SER A 3 -11.05 11.80 29.71
CA SER A 3 -10.35 12.81 28.90
C SER A 3 -8.86 12.48 28.72
N ALA A 4 -8.28 11.69 29.64
CA ALA A 4 -6.93 11.14 29.53
C ALA A 4 -6.80 10.09 28.40
N ALA A 5 -7.85 9.30 28.12
CA ALA A 5 -7.86 8.33 27.02
C ALA A 5 -8.05 9.01 25.65
N LEU A 6 -8.72 10.17 25.61
CA LEU A 6 -8.75 11.00 24.40
C LEU A 6 -7.40 11.68 24.17
N GLY A 7 -6.72 12.14 25.23
CA GLY A 7 -5.40 12.77 25.13
C GLY A 7 -4.32 11.87 24.52
N SER A 8 -4.30 10.57 24.87
CA SER A 8 -3.33 9.60 24.34
C SER A 8 -3.57 9.24 22.86
N LEU A 9 -4.81 9.32 22.37
CA LEU A 9 -5.11 9.21 20.94
C LEU A 9 -4.45 10.34 20.17
N PHE A 10 -4.42 11.57 20.68
CA PHE A 10 -3.80 12.71 20.00
C PHE A 10 -2.28 12.79 20.13
N THR A 11 -1.64 11.99 20.99
CA THR A 11 -0.18 12.05 21.18
C THR A 11 0.59 11.09 20.25
N GLN A 12 0.01 9.95 19.85
CA GLN A 12 0.63 9.00 18.91
C GLN A 12 -0.09 8.89 17.56
N ALA A 13 -1.39 9.21 17.46
CA ALA A 13 -2.09 9.17 16.17
C ALA A 13 -1.72 10.25 15.15
N PRO A 14 -1.21 11.47 15.48
CA PRO A 14 -1.09 12.50 14.46
C PRO A 14 -0.04 12.13 13.39
N VAL A 15 1.05 11.47 13.77
CA VAL A 15 2.14 11.16 12.84
C VAL A 15 1.70 10.18 11.75
N ASP A 16 0.93 9.14 12.08
CA ASP A 16 0.44 8.18 11.09
C ASP A 16 -0.45 8.86 10.04
N TRP A 17 -1.37 9.72 10.48
CA TRP A 17 -2.24 10.46 9.56
C TRP A 17 -1.48 11.47 8.70
N PHE A 18 -0.40 12.07 9.23
CA PHE A 18 0.50 12.91 8.42
C PHE A 18 1.22 12.09 7.35
N ILE A 19 1.71 10.89 7.67
CA ILE A 19 2.36 10.00 6.70
C ILE A 19 1.36 9.56 5.64
N ILE A 20 0.19 9.08 6.04
CA ILE A 20 -0.90 8.67 5.14
C ILE A 20 -1.27 9.83 4.21
N GLY A 21 -1.52 11.03 4.76
CA GLY A 21 -1.84 12.22 3.99
C GLY A 21 -0.74 12.63 3.01
N ALA A 22 0.52 12.55 3.42
CA ALA A 22 1.66 12.85 2.56
C ALA A 22 1.76 11.88 1.38
N VAL A 23 1.54 10.58 1.61
CA VAL A 23 1.55 9.58 0.53
C VAL A 23 0.35 9.78 -0.40
N ILE A 24 -0.84 10.07 0.13
CA ILE A 24 -2.03 10.38 -0.69
C ILE A 24 -1.71 11.55 -1.62
N LEU A 25 -1.15 12.63 -1.06
CA LEU A 25 -0.83 13.83 -1.80
C LEU A 25 0.27 13.57 -2.84
N ALA A 26 1.30 12.78 -2.51
CA ALA A 26 2.34 12.41 -3.47
C ALA A 26 1.79 11.62 -4.66
N VAL A 27 0.92 10.63 -4.41
CA VAL A 27 0.28 9.84 -5.47
C VAL A 27 -0.71 10.70 -6.27
N ALA A 28 -1.49 11.56 -5.61
CA ALA A 28 -2.42 12.46 -6.30
C ALA A 28 -1.67 13.47 -7.19
N LEU A 29 -0.56 14.05 -6.73
CA LEU A 29 0.27 14.94 -7.56
C LEU A 29 0.90 14.21 -8.75
N ASP A 30 1.37 12.97 -8.56
CA ASP A 30 1.87 12.14 -9.67
C ASP A 30 0.75 11.82 -10.67
N ALA A 31 -0.46 11.53 -10.19
CA ALA A 31 -1.63 11.27 -11.02
C ALA A 31 -2.13 12.52 -11.78
N LEU A 32 -2.07 13.70 -11.16
CA LEU A 32 -2.33 14.99 -11.82
C LEU A 32 -1.34 15.23 -12.97
N ARG A 33 -0.09 14.79 -12.83
CA ARG A 33 0.96 15.05 -13.83
C ARG A 33 0.99 14.00 -14.93
N SER A 34 0.71 12.73 -14.61
CA SER A 34 0.98 11.59 -15.50
C SER A 34 -0.20 10.65 -15.70
N GLY A 35 -1.39 11.06 -15.24
CA GLY A 35 -2.62 10.27 -15.29
C GLY A 35 -2.74 9.25 -14.15
N THR A 36 -3.91 8.66 -14.00
CA THR A 36 -4.18 7.68 -12.91
C THR A 36 -3.52 6.32 -13.15
N ASN A 37 -2.91 6.09 -14.31
CA ASN A 37 -2.34 4.79 -14.71
C ASN A 37 -1.24 4.28 -13.76
N ARG A 38 -0.36 5.17 -13.26
CA ARG A 38 0.70 4.79 -12.32
C ARG A 38 0.14 4.36 -10.97
N ALA A 39 -0.86 5.09 -10.49
CA ALA A 39 -1.60 4.78 -9.27
C ALA A 39 -2.33 3.41 -9.41
N CYS A 40 -2.99 3.17 -10.55
CA CYS A 40 -3.62 1.89 -10.87
C CYS A 40 -2.60 0.74 -10.89
N ALA A 41 -1.47 0.91 -11.58
CA ALA A 41 -0.43 -0.10 -11.66
C ALA A 41 0.17 -0.44 -10.29
N LEU A 42 0.41 0.57 -9.46
CA LEU A 42 0.91 0.38 -8.10
C LEU A 42 -0.12 -0.33 -7.22
N THR A 43 -1.38 0.07 -7.30
CA THR A 43 -2.47 -0.56 -6.55
C THR A 43 -2.62 -2.03 -6.91
N LEU A 44 -2.53 -2.39 -8.19
CA LEU A 44 -2.59 -3.79 -8.64
C LEU A 44 -1.34 -4.59 -8.28
N ALA A 45 -0.17 -3.95 -8.26
CA ALA A 45 1.08 -4.60 -7.90
C ALA A 45 1.09 -5.04 -6.43
N LEU A 46 0.55 -4.22 -5.52
CA LEU A 46 0.61 -4.46 -4.08
C LEU A 46 0.04 -5.84 -3.64
N PRO A 47 -1.21 -6.21 -3.97
CA PRO A 47 -1.73 -7.54 -3.62
C PRO A 47 -1.05 -8.69 -4.38
N ALA A 48 -0.60 -8.45 -5.63
CA ALA A 48 0.11 -9.46 -6.40
C ALA A 48 1.46 -9.83 -5.75
N VAL A 49 2.20 -8.83 -5.26
CA VAL A 49 3.45 -9.04 -4.52
C VAL A 49 3.19 -9.76 -3.21
N LEU A 50 2.14 -9.37 -2.49
CA LEU A 50 1.75 -10.04 -1.25
C LEU A 50 1.54 -11.55 -1.48
N MET A 51 0.83 -11.93 -2.54
CA MET A 51 0.62 -13.32 -2.91
C MET A 51 1.93 -14.05 -3.23
N LEU A 52 2.80 -13.48 -4.08
CA LEU A 52 4.09 -14.09 -4.41
C LEU A 52 5.04 -14.17 -3.21
N PHE A 53 5.02 -13.16 -2.34
CA PHE A 53 5.85 -13.11 -1.14
C PHE A 53 5.39 -14.15 -0.11
N SER A 54 4.08 -14.30 0.10
CA SER A 54 3.52 -15.33 0.98
C SER A 54 3.79 -16.76 0.47
N ALA A 55 3.80 -16.96 -0.85
CA ALA A 55 4.14 -18.25 -1.46
C ALA A 55 5.65 -18.56 -1.33
N SER A 56 6.52 -17.57 -1.58
CA SER A 56 7.97 -17.78 -1.55
C SER A 56 8.53 -18.03 -0.15
N LEU A 57 7.98 -17.39 0.88
CA LEU A 57 8.34 -17.67 2.28
C LEU A 57 8.07 -19.13 2.68
N ARG A 58 7.08 -19.78 2.06
CA ARG A 58 6.70 -21.17 2.32
C ARG A 58 7.68 -22.19 1.72
N GLU A 59 8.36 -21.82 0.62
CA GLU A 59 9.34 -22.69 -0.02
C GLU A 59 10.76 -22.49 0.52
N VAL A 60 11.12 -21.26 0.90
CA VAL A 60 12.45 -20.93 1.48
C VAL A 60 12.67 -21.62 2.85
N SER A 61 11.60 -21.94 3.59
CA SER A 61 11.70 -22.69 4.85
C SER A 61 12.21 -24.14 4.71
N LEU A 62 12.42 -24.64 3.49
CA LEU A 62 12.92 -26.01 3.23
C LEU A 62 14.44 -26.05 2.90
N GLY A 63 15.15 -24.92 2.87
CA GLY A 63 16.56 -24.86 2.41
C GLY A 63 17.55 -24.19 3.37
N SER A 64 18.85 -24.45 3.16
CA SER A 64 19.99 -23.91 3.93
C SER A 64 20.21 -22.39 3.78
N LEU A 65 19.51 -21.73 2.86
CA LEU A 65 19.47 -20.26 2.72
C LEU A 65 18.60 -19.57 3.79
N SER A 66 17.79 -20.34 4.54
CA SER A 66 16.88 -19.83 5.58
C SER A 66 17.59 -19.11 6.74
N ILE A 67 18.85 -19.45 7.02
CA ILE A 67 19.61 -18.87 8.15
C ILE A 67 20.09 -17.44 7.83
N GLN A 68 20.43 -17.14 6.58
CA GLN A 68 20.84 -15.78 6.15
C GLN A 68 19.64 -14.88 5.80
N LEU A 69 18.50 -15.47 5.44
CA LEU A 69 17.23 -14.78 5.13
C LEU A 69 16.32 -14.56 6.35
N SER A 70 16.86 -14.74 7.56
CA SER A 70 16.11 -14.64 8.82
C SER A 70 15.96 -13.19 9.33
N SER A 71 16.70 -12.23 8.77
CA SER A 71 16.59 -10.82 9.15
C SER A 71 15.30 -10.19 8.59
N PRO A 72 14.45 -9.56 9.42
CA PRO A 72 13.20 -8.93 8.98
C PRO A 72 13.44 -7.79 7.98
N MET A 73 14.57 -7.08 8.14
CA MET A 73 14.96 -6.01 7.22
C MET A 73 15.26 -6.53 5.81
N LEU A 74 15.92 -7.70 5.70
CA LEU A 74 16.23 -8.30 4.40
C LEU A 74 14.95 -8.78 3.70
N ARG A 75 13.99 -9.29 4.46
CA ARG A 75 12.68 -9.70 3.95
C ARG A 75 11.86 -8.51 3.44
N ALA A 76 11.89 -7.38 4.15
CA ALA A 76 11.29 -6.13 3.68
C ALA A 76 11.94 -5.63 2.38
N ILE A 77 13.28 -5.73 2.25
CA ILE A 77 14.00 -5.39 1.01
C ILE A 77 13.55 -6.29 -0.15
N ILE A 78 13.42 -7.61 0.08
CA ILE A 78 12.95 -8.56 -0.94
C ILE A 78 11.52 -8.23 -1.37
N PHE A 79 10.63 -7.93 -0.42
CA PHE A 79 9.27 -7.48 -0.71
C PHE A 79 9.29 -6.22 -1.59
N GLY A 80 10.11 -5.22 -1.24
CA GLY A 80 10.27 -4.00 -2.03
C GLY A 80 10.81 -4.25 -3.43
N ALA A 81 11.79 -5.15 -3.59
CA ALA A 81 12.35 -5.53 -4.87
C ALA A 81 11.31 -6.24 -5.77
N LEU A 82 10.52 -7.16 -5.19
CA LEU A 82 9.41 -7.80 -5.89
C LEU A 82 8.33 -6.80 -6.28
N LEU A 83 8.02 -5.83 -5.42
CA LEU A 83 7.08 -4.74 -5.71
C LEU A 83 7.52 -3.93 -6.92
N ILE A 84 8.78 -3.53 -6.97
CA ILE A 84 9.32 -2.81 -8.13
C ILE A 84 9.22 -3.68 -9.39
N ALA A 85 9.61 -4.95 -9.31
CA ALA A 85 9.56 -5.86 -10.47
C ALA A 85 8.13 -6.03 -11.00
N ILE A 86 7.16 -6.34 -10.14
CA ILE A 86 5.75 -6.50 -10.54
C ILE A 86 5.17 -5.18 -11.03
N TYR A 87 5.46 -4.06 -10.35
CA TYR A 87 5.03 -2.74 -10.79
C TYR A 87 5.51 -2.44 -12.21
N LEU A 88 6.78 -2.71 -12.53
CA LEU A 88 7.32 -2.51 -13.87
C LEU A 88 6.66 -3.43 -14.91
N LEU A 89 6.38 -4.69 -14.56
CA LEU A 89 5.67 -5.63 -15.44
C LEU A 89 4.25 -5.15 -15.73
N ILE A 90 3.49 -4.80 -14.69
CA ILE A 90 2.12 -4.29 -14.84
C ILE A 90 2.14 -2.98 -15.64
N ARG A 91 3.04 -2.05 -15.30
CA ARG A 91 3.17 -0.77 -16.02
C ARG A 91 3.47 -0.98 -17.51
N ARG A 92 4.26 -2.00 -17.85
CA ARG A 92 4.52 -2.37 -19.24
C ARG A 92 3.26 -2.87 -19.97
N MET A 93 2.33 -3.53 -19.25
CA MET A 93 1.05 -3.96 -19.81
C MET A 93 0.07 -2.81 -20.04
N PHE A 94 0.15 -1.75 -19.23
CA PHE A 94 -0.75 -0.60 -19.35
C PHE A 94 -0.57 0.23 -20.63
N GLY A 95 0.53 0.07 -21.37
CA GLY A 95 0.73 0.73 -22.68
C GLY A 95 0.65 2.26 -22.65
N SER A 96 0.91 2.90 -23.79
CA SER A 96 0.89 4.36 -24.02
C SER A 96 -0.54 4.94 -23.95
N TYR A 97 -1.20 4.79 -22.82
CA TYR A 97 -2.53 5.33 -22.56
C TYR A 97 -2.43 6.70 -21.90
N ASP A 98 -3.03 7.68 -22.59
CA ASP A 98 -3.31 9.06 -22.20
C ASP A 98 -2.32 9.65 -21.17
N GLU A 99 -1.25 10.27 -21.68
CA GLU A 99 -0.29 11.02 -20.87
C GLU A 99 -0.86 12.35 -20.36
N ASN A 100 -2.13 12.62 -20.64
CA ASN A 100 -2.82 13.78 -20.13
C ASN A 100 -3.11 13.60 -18.65
N GLY A 101 -2.73 14.61 -17.86
CA GLY A 101 -2.93 14.65 -16.43
C GLY A 101 -4.38 14.37 -16.04
N ALA A 102 -4.59 13.58 -14.97
CA ALA A 102 -5.92 13.34 -14.46
C ALA A 102 -6.56 14.63 -13.94
N GLY A 103 -7.89 14.77 -14.05
CA GLY A 103 -8.61 15.85 -13.37
C GLY A 103 -8.39 15.78 -11.85
N PHE A 104 -8.43 16.93 -11.17
CA PHE A 104 -8.16 17.03 -9.73
C PHE A 104 -8.95 16.03 -8.87
N MET A 105 -10.23 15.84 -9.20
CA MET A 105 -11.09 14.88 -8.49
C MET A 105 -10.58 13.44 -8.70
N ASN A 106 -10.30 13.05 -9.94
CA ASN A 106 -9.82 11.71 -10.28
C ASN A 106 -8.45 11.41 -9.68
N ALA A 107 -7.54 12.38 -9.68
CA ALA A 107 -6.22 12.25 -9.08
C ALA A 107 -6.28 12.05 -7.56
N THR A 108 -7.16 12.79 -6.87
CA THR A 108 -7.37 12.67 -5.42
C THR A 108 -7.95 11.31 -5.07
N VAL A 109 -8.98 10.85 -5.80
CA VAL A 109 -9.60 9.54 -5.59
C VAL A 109 -8.59 8.41 -5.85
N ALA A 110 -7.79 8.50 -6.91
CA ALA A 110 -6.73 7.54 -7.21
C ALA A 110 -5.66 7.50 -6.09
N GLY A 111 -5.26 8.67 -5.56
CA GLY A 111 -4.33 8.76 -4.44
C GLY A 111 -4.86 8.08 -3.17
N ILE A 112 -6.11 8.39 -2.80
CA ILE A 112 -6.77 7.78 -1.62
C ILE A 112 -6.86 6.25 -1.79
N ALA A 113 -7.38 5.79 -2.92
CA ALA A 113 -7.57 4.36 -3.18
C ALA A 113 -6.25 3.58 -3.16
N THR A 114 -5.19 4.14 -3.76
CA THR A 114 -3.85 3.55 -3.76
C THR A 114 -3.31 3.40 -2.34
N VAL A 115 -3.47 4.44 -1.51
CA VAL A 115 -2.99 4.42 -0.13
C VAL A 115 -3.80 3.48 0.76
N VAL A 116 -5.10 3.37 0.55
CA VAL A 116 -5.95 2.38 1.23
C VAL A 116 -5.42 0.96 0.99
N VAL A 117 -5.11 0.61 -0.26
CA VAL A 117 -4.54 -0.71 -0.59
C VAL A 117 -3.14 -0.87 -0.02
N LEU A 118 -2.30 0.18 -0.10
CA LEU A 118 -0.95 0.17 0.48
C LEU A 118 -1.00 -0.14 1.98
N ILE A 119 -1.82 0.56 2.75
CA ILE A 119 -1.95 0.34 4.20
C ILE A 119 -2.48 -1.06 4.48
N THR A 120 -3.53 -1.49 3.75
CA THR A 120 -4.12 -2.81 3.94
C THR A 120 -3.10 -3.93 3.71
N VAL A 121 -2.28 -3.80 2.66
CA VAL A 121 -1.19 -4.76 2.37
C VAL A 121 -0.06 -4.63 3.41
N TRP A 122 0.28 -3.42 3.84
CA TRP A 122 1.33 -3.18 4.83
C TRP A 122 1.02 -3.85 6.17
N LEU A 123 -0.24 -3.82 6.61
CA LEU A 123 -0.67 -4.47 7.84
C LEU A 123 -0.63 -6.00 7.76
N GLN A 124 -0.73 -6.58 6.56
CA GLN A 124 -0.69 -8.03 6.34
C GLN A 124 0.72 -8.60 6.25
N VAL A 125 1.76 -7.77 6.11
CA VAL A 125 3.16 -8.21 6.03
C VAL A 125 3.87 -7.89 7.35
N PRO A 126 4.13 -8.91 8.22
CA PRO A 126 4.78 -8.69 9.51
C PRO A 126 6.16 -8.03 9.38
N GLU A 127 6.87 -8.32 8.30
CA GLU A 127 8.20 -7.79 8.02
C GLU A 127 8.21 -6.28 7.81
N LEU A 128 7.12 -5.70 7.28
CA LEU A 128 7.00 -4.25 7.07
C LEU A 128 6.72 -3.50 8.38
N GLN A 129 6.21 -4.18 9.41
CA GLN A 129 6.03 -3.61 10.74
C GLN A 129 7.37 -3.24 11.40
N SER A 130 8.47 -3.87 10.97
CA SER A 130 9.82 -3.49 11.42
C SER A 130 10.28 -2.13 10.85
N VAL A 131 9.72 -1.71 9.72
CA VAL A 131 10.02 -0.42 9.07
C VAL A 131 9.13 0.69 9.64
N TRP A 132 7.83 0.44 9.72
CA TRP A 132 6.87 1.34 10.36
C TRP A 132 5.75 0.55 11.01
N HIS A 133 5.54 0.80 12.30
CA HIS A 133 4.45 0.21 13.05
C HIS A 133 3.34 1.26 13.23
N PHE A 134 2.23 1.07 12.51
CA PHE A 134 1.08 1.95 12.62
C PHE A 134 0.40 1.83 13.98
N GLY A 135 -0.13 2.93 14.50
CA GLY A 135 -0.83 2.95 15.78
C GLY A 135 -2.15 2.16 15.77
N PRO A 136 -2.73 1.91 16.96
CA PRO A 136 -3.93 1.08 17.12
C PRO A 136 -5.13 1.57 16.31
N THR A 137 -5.27 2.89 16.12
CA THR A 137 -6.37 3.49 15.37
C THR A 137 -6.36 3.05 13.90
N VAL A 138 -5.20 3.11 13.25
CA VAL A 138 -5.05 2.72 11.84
C VAL A 138 -5.23 1.20 11.70
N GLN A 139 -4.63 0.42 12.60
CA GLN A 139 -4.80 -1.03 12.61
C GLN A 139 -6.26 -1.45 12.77
N ASN A 140 -7.04 -0.76 13.62
CA ASN A 140 -8.46 -1.05 13.83
C ASN A 140 -9.30 -0.74 12.58
N ILE A 141 -8.99 0.34 11.85
CA ILE A 141 -9.73 0.74 10.65
C ILE A 141 -9.44 -0.24 9.49
N PHE A 142 -8.16 -0.57 9.29
CA PHE A 142 -7.68 -1.39 8.17
C PHE A 142 -7.42 -2.86 8.55
N ASN A 143 -8.07 -3.33 9.62
CA ASN A 143 -7.91 -4.69 10.14
C ASN A 143 -8.25 -5.76 9.08
N GLU A 144 -7.69 -6.97 9.23
CA GLU A 144 -7.88 -8.12 8.35
C GLU A 144 -9.36 -8.42 8.07
N LEU A 145 -10.23 -8.23 9.06
CA LEU A 145 -11.67 -8.50 8.95
C LEU A 145 -12.37 -7.58 7.93
N TYR A 146 -11.86 -6.37 7.74
CA TYR A 146 -12.36 -5.39 6.76
C TYR A 146 -11.42 -5.18 5.56
N GLY A 147 -10.23 -5.78 5.57
CA GLY A 147 -9.21 -5.57 4.54
C GLY A 147 -9.69 -5.90 3.13
N LEU A 148 -10.46 -6.98 2.96
CA LEU A 148 -11.05 -7.32 1.67
C LEU A 148 -12.04 -6.26 1.17
N TRP A 149 -12.87 -5.70 2.06
CA TRP A 149 -13.81 -4.64 1.72
C TRP A 149 -13.10 -3.33 1.35
N TRP A 150 -11.99 -3.01 2.03
CA TRP A 150 -11.15 -1.87 1.68
C TRP A 150 -10.51 -2.02 0.31
N ILE A 151 -10.00 -3.21 -0.03
CA ILE A 151 -9.42 -3.48 -1.35
C ILE A 151 -10.50 -3.38 -2.44
N LEU A 152 -11.67 -3.99 -2.23
CA LEU A 152 -12.79 -3.90 -3.18
C LEU A 152 -13.27 -2.45 -3.38
N GLY A 153 -13.44 -1.71 -2.28
CA GLY A 153 -13.83 -0.29 -2.32
C GLY A 153 -12.78 0.56 -3.03
N ALA A 154 -11.49 0.31 -2.79
CA ALA A 154 -10.40 0.99 -3.47
C ALA A 154 -10.39 0.70 -4.98
N TYR A 155 -10.64 -0.55 -5.39
CA TYR A 155 -10.73 -0.88 -6.82
C TYR A 155 -11.94 -0.26 -7.50
N ALA A 156 -13.10 -0.21 -6.84
CA ALA A 156 -14.26 0.51 -7.36
C ALA A 156 -13.96 2.02 -7.51
N ALA A 157 -13.32 2.61 -6.51
CA ALA A 157 -12.90 4.02 -6.54
C ALA A 157 -11.87 4.30 -7.65
N LEU A 158 -10.90 3.40 -7.87
CA LEU A 158 -9.94 3.50 -8.97
C LEU A 158 -10.58 3.32 -10.34
N ALA A 159 -11.56 2.42 -10.47
CA ALA A 159 -12.32 2.26 -11.71
C ALA A 159 -13.08 3.55 -12.07
N PHE A 160 -13.67 4.22 -11.08
CA PHE A 160 -14.31 5.52 -11.27
C PHE A 160 -13.30 6.64 -11.55
N ALA A 161 -12.18 6.69 -10.82
CA ALA A 161 -11.12 7.68 -11.07
C ALA A 161 -10.48 7.52 -12.47
N ARG A 162 -10.65 6.35 -13.09
CA ARG A 162 -10.17 6.05 -14.43
C ARG A 162 -11.16 6.43 -15.54
N SER A 163 -12.47 6.48 -15.26
CA SER A 163 -13.50 6.88 -16.23
C SER A 163 -13.51 8.38 -16.48
#